data_AF-A0A6G3MNG2-F1
#
_entry.id   AF-A0A6G3MNG2-F1
#
_cell.length_a   1.000
_cell.length_b   1.000
_cell.length_c   1.000
_cell.angle_alpha   90.00
_cell.angle_beta   90.00
_cell.angle_gamma   90.00
#
_symmetry.space_group_name_H-M   'P 1'
#
loop_
_entity.id
_entity.type
_entity.pdbx_description
1 polymer ?
#
loop_
_entity_poly.entity_id
_entity_poly.type
_entity_poly.pdbx_seq_one_letter_code
_entity_poly.pdbx_strand_id
1 'polypeptide(L)'
;TASGKTVLFEFAILRLIKQIETLNIKSDSRALYIAPMKALCREKYNEWHDKFLKFKMESIEFTGDSADDSWDTLSRYQIIITTPEKWENFSRAWKNNINFMN
;
A
#
# COMPACT_ATOMS: atom_id res chain seq x y z
N THR A 1 -17.75 3.52 -7.58
CA THR A 1 -19.14 3.50 -7.04
C THR A 1 -19.21 4.31 -5.76
N ALA A 2 -20.09 5.31 -5.70
CA ALA A 2 -20.26 6.28 -4.61
C ALA A 2 -21.05 5.72 -3.41
N SER A 3 -20.68 4.52 -2.94
CA SER A 3 -21.30 3.88 -1.77
C SER A 3 -20.45 4.01 -0.50
N GLY A 4 -19.55 5.00 -0.43
CA GLY A 4 -18.71 5.26 0.73
C GLY A 4 -17.55 4.28 0.97
N LYS A 5 -17.26 3.36 0.06
CA LYS A 5 -16.19 2.35 0.24
C LYS A 5 -14.82 2.99 0.50
N THR A 6 -14.49 4.08 -0.18
CA THR A 6 -13.24 4.82 0.04
C THR A 6 -13.13 5.34 1.47
N VAL A 7 -14.23 5.88 2.03
CA VAL A 7 -14.27 6.35 3.42
C VAL A 7 -14.04 5.19 4.40
N LEU A 8 -14.60 4.01 4.13
CA LEU A 8 -14.36 2.82 4.95
C LEU A 8 -12.87 2.44 4.97
N PHE A 9 -12.21 2.48 3.82
CA PHE A 9 -10.76 2.22 3.73
C PHE A 9 -9.95 3.28 4.49
N GLU A 10 -10.32 4.56 4.37
CA GLU A 10 -9.67 5.63 5.12
C GLU A 10 -9.83 5.45 6.63
N PHE A 11 -11.01 5.06 7.09
CA PHE A 11 -11.24 4.71 8.50
C PHE A 11 -10.38 3.53 8.97
N ALA A 12 -10.18 2.52 8.11
CA ALA A 12 -9.30 1.40 8.43
C ALA A 12 -7.83 1.85 8.58
N ILE A 13 -7.35 2.72 7.68
CA ILE A 13 -6.00 3.30 7.76
C ILE A 13 -5.85 4.17 9.02
N LEU A 14 -6.84 5.01 9.34
CA LEU A 14 -6.84 5.82 10.57
C LEU A 14 -6.83 4.95 11.83
N ARG A 15 -7.57 3.84 11.83
CA ARG A 15 -7.53 2.87 12.93
C ARG A 15 -6.14 2.26 13.07
N LEU A 16 -5.48 1.94 11.96
CA LEU A 16 -4.12 1.41 11.96
C LEU A 16 -3.12 2.43 12.54
N ILE A 17 -3.18 3.69 12.09
CA ILE A 17 -2.36 4.80 12.62
C ILE A 17 -2.54 4.91 14.14
N LYS A 18 -3.80 4.94 14.60
CA LYS A 18 -4.11 5.02 16.03
C LYS A 18 -3.53 3.86 16.83
N GLN A 19 -3.56 2.64 16.30
CA GLN A 19 -2.99 1.47 16.97
C GLN A 19 -1.47 1.56 17.08
N ILE A 20 -0.79 1.99 16.02
CA ILE A 20 0.67 2.20 16.02
C ILE A 20 1.06 3.22 17.09
N GLU A 21 0.37 4.36 17.14
CA GLU A 21 0.63 5.43 18.12
C GLU A 21 0.32 5.00 19.56
N THR A 22 -0.83 4.37 19.80
CA THR A 22 -1.33 4.09 21.16
C THR A 22 -0.65 2.90 21.80
N LEU A 23 -0.34 1.86 21.01
CA LEU A 23 0.15 0.58 21.53
C LEU A 23 1.67 0.44 21.40
N ASN A 24 2.35 1.45 20.84
CA ASN A 24 3.79 1.43 20.49
C ASN A 24 4.19 0.14 19.75
N ILE A 25 3.25 -0.42 18.99
CA ILE A 25 3.48 -1.57 18.15
C ILE A 25 4.30 -1.05 16.98
N LYS A 26 5.62 -1.09 17.11
CA LYS A 26 6.54 -1.13 15.95
C LYS A 26 6.34 -2.46 15.24
N SER A 27 5.17 -2.67 14.66
CA SER A 27 5.00 -3.74 13.68
C SER A 27 5.01 -3.11 12.32
N ASP A 28 5.57 -3.87 11.41
CA ASP A 28 5.77 -3.61 9.99
C ASP A 28 4.42 -3.54 9.22
N SER A 29 3.42 -2.89 9.84
CA SER A 29 2.04 -2.83 9.42
C SER A 29 1.89 -1.91 8.23
N ARG A 30 1.26 -2.42 7.18
CA ARG A 30 1.05 -1.71 5.92
C ARG A 30 -0.39 -1.87 5.46
N ALA A 31 -0.90 -0.86 4.78
CA ALA A 31 -2.18 -0.91 4.10
C ALA A 31 -1.94 -1.19 2.61
N LEU A 32 -2.57 -2.24 2.09
CA LEU A 32 -2.59 -2.56 0.66
C LEU A 32 -3.95 -2.22 0.08
N TYR A 33 -3.99 -1.28 -0.87
CA TYR A 33 -5.18 -0.92 -1.62
C TYR A 33 -5.06 -1.43 -3.05
N ILE A 34 -6.00 -2.29 -3.45
CA ILE A 34 -6.03 -2.89 -4.77
C ILE A 34 -7.20 -2.30 -5.57
N ALA A 35 -6.89 -1.63 -6.67
CA ALA A 35 -7.89 -1.09 -7.61
C ALA A 35 -7.77 -1.77 -8.98
N PRO A 36 -8.89 -1.90 -9.72
CA PRO A 36 -8.92 -2.70 -10.95
C PRO A 36 -8.20 -2.03 -12.14
N MET A 37 -7.81 -0.76 -12.03
CA MET A 37 -7.20 0.00 -13.14
C MET A 37 -6.11 0.92 -12.62
N LYS A 38 -5.02 1.06 -13.38
CA LYS A 38 -3.92 2.00 -13.06
C LYS A 38 -4.42 3.44 -12.86
N ALA A 39 -5.38 3.89 -13.68
CA ALA A 39 -5.97 5.22 -13.55
C ALA A 39 -6.61 5.45 -12.18
N LEU A 40 -7.28 4.44 -11.61
CA LEU A 40 -7.88 4.51 -10.28
C LEU A 40 -6.82 4.46 -9.18
N CYS A 41 -5.73 3.72 -9.40
CA CYS A 41 -4.58 3.76 -8.50
C CYS A 41 -3.96 5.17 -8.46
N ARG A 42 -3.71 5.78 -9.62
CA ARG A 42 -3.16 7.13 -9.75
C ARG A 42 -4.06 8.17 -9.07
N GLU A 43 -5.36 8.12 -9.33
CA GLU A 43 -6.33 9.01 -8.69
C GLU A 43 -6.26 8.88 -7.16
N LYS A 44 -6.25 7.65 -6.65
CA LYS A 44 -6.20 7.39 -5.21
C LYS A 44 -4.86 7.72 -4.60
N TYR A 45 -3.75 7.51 -5.31
CA TYR A 45 -2.43 7.94 -4.87
C TYR A 45 -2.38 9.45 -4.69
N ASN A 46 -2.84 10.22 -5.68
CA ASN A 46 -2.87 11.68 -5.58
C ASN A 46 -3.74 12.15 -4.39
N GLU A 47 -4.87 11.49 -4.14
CA GLU A 47 -5.75 11.82 -3.01
C GLU A 47 -5.13 11.46 -1.65
N TRP A 48 -4.50 10.28 -1.55
CA TRP A 48 -4.06 9.71 -0.29
C TRP A 48 -2.65 10.12 0.10
N HIS A 49 -1.78 10.43 -0.86
CA HIS A 49 -0.41 10.88 -0.60
C HIS A 49 -0.41 12.10 0.31
N ASP A 50 -1.03 13.20 -0.12
CA ASP A 50 -1.08 14.43 0.67
C ASP A 50 -1.90 14.30 1.95
N LYS A 51 -2.93 13.44 1.94
CA LYS A 51 -3.81 13.20 3.09
C LYS A 51 -3.08 12.47 4.22
N PHE A 52 -2.36 11.39 3.89
CA PHE A 52 -1.71 10.51 4.87
C PHE A 52 -0.27 10.89 5.19
N LEU A 53 0.41 11.66 4.34
CA LEU A 53 1.74 12.22 4.65
C LEU A 53 1.71 13.08 5.93
N LYS A 54 0.58 13.74 6.22
CA LYS A 54 0.33 14.49 7.47
C LYS A 54 0.41 13.63 8.73
N PHE A 55 0.20 12.33 8.59
CA PHE A 55 0.30 11.34 9.66
C PHE A 55 1.61 10.53 9.57
N LYS A 56 2.62 11.02 8.82
CA LYS A 56 3.91 10.35 8.60
C LYS A 56 3.78 8.97 7.95
N MET A 57 2.72 8.77 7.17
CA MET A 57 2.49 7.55 6.40
C MET A 57 2.81 7.84 4.93
N GLU A 58 3.89 7.26 4.42
CA GLU A 58 4.25 7.39 3.01
C GLU A 58 3.47 6.41 2.14
N SER A 59 2.98 6.90 1.00
CA SER A 59 2.25 6.11 0.02
C SER A 59 3.05 5.92 -1.27
N ILE A 60 2.82 4.80 -1.95
CA ILE A 60 3.37 4.51 -3.28
C ILE A 60 2.29 3.99 -4.23
N GLU A 61 2.34 4.45 -5.49
CA GLU A 61 1.64 3.81 -6.60
C GLU A 61 2.54 2.70 -7.18
N PHE A 62 2.17 1.46 -6.94
CA PHE A 62 2.89 0.28 -7.39
C PHE A 62 2.14 -0.37 -8.55
N THR A 63 2.23 0.23 -9.73
CA THR A 63 1.52 -0.20 -10.94
C THR A 63 2.45 -0.63 -12.09
N GLY A 64 3.77 -0.69 -11.83
CA GLY A 64 4.79 -1.07 -12.81
C GLY A 64 5.23 0.06 -13.74
N ASP A 65 4.82 1.30 -13.47
CA ASP A 65 5.36 2.50 -14.14
C ASP A 65 6.59 3.07 -13.38
N SER A 66 6.86 2.54 -12.18
CA SER A 66 7.98 2.93 -11.31
C SER A 66 9.25 2.19 -11.72
N ALA A 67 10.39 2.89 -11.72
CA ALA A 67 11.68 2.33 -12.18
C ALA A 67 12.26 1.24 -11.26
N ASP A 68 11.82 1.18 -9.99
CA ASP A 68 12.26 0.18 -9.02
C ASP A 68 11.06 -0.54 -8.41
N ASP A 69 10.95 -1.83 -8.73
CA ASP A 69 9.86 -2.73 -8.31
C ASP A 69 10.33 -3.75 -7.26
N SER A 70 11.38 -3.44 -6.50
CA SER A 70 11.93 -4.33 -5.48
C SER A 70 11.14 -4.31 -4.15
N TRP A 71 11.27 -5.39 -3.37
CA TRP A 71 10.77 -5.42 -2.00
C TRP A 71 11.43 -4.34 -1.13
N ASP A 72 12.73 -4.07 -1.35
CA ASP A 72 13.45 -2.99 -0.66
C ASP A 72 12.72 -1.65 -0.84
N THR A 73 12.29 -1.36 -2.07
CA THR A 73 11.50 -0.17 -2.36
C THR A 73 10.14 -0.18 -1.70
N LEU A 74 9.36 -1.26 -1.82
CA LEU A 74 8.04 -1.34 -1.18
C LEU A 74 8.09 -1.29 0.35
N SER A 75 9.16 -1.81 0.96
CA SER A 75 9.29 -1.91 2.41
C SER A 75 9.30 -0.54 3.12
N ARG A 76 9.69 0.52 2.41
CA ARG A 76 9.75 1.90 2.90
C ARG A 76 8.38 2.57 3.05
N TYR A 77 7.38 2.09 2.33
CA TYR A 77 6.05 2.70 2.28
C TYR A 77 5.06 1.97 3.19
N GLN A 78 4.16 2.73 3.83
CA GLN A 78 3.12 2.19 4.71
C GLN A 78 1.81 1.99 3.97
N ILE A 79 1.58 2.71 2.86
CA ILE A 79 0.38 2.60 2.03
C ILE A 79 0.81 2.23 0.61
N ILE A 80 0.40 1.05 0.15
CA ILE A 80 0.72 0.54 -1.19
C ILE A 80 -0.56 0.50 -2.00
N ILE A 81 -0.58 1.19 -3.13
CA ILE A 81 -1.72 1.29 -4.04
C ILE A 81 -1.35 0.58 -5.33
N THR A 82 -2.05 -0.50 -5.69
CA THR A 82 -1.62 -1.39 -6.79
C THR A 82 -2.82 -1.97 -7.56
N THR A 83 -2.54 -2.67 -8.67
CA THR A 83 -3.54 -3.47 -9.38
C THR A 83 -3.45 -4.94 -8.98
N PRO A 84 -4.52 -5.73 -9.19
CA PRO A 84 -4.50 -7.17 -8.89
C PRO A 84 -3.33 -7.89 -9.57
N GLU A 85 -3.12 -7.61 -10.85
CA GLU A 85 -2.10 -8.27 -11.68
C GLU A 85 -0.69 -7.95 -11.20
N LYS A 86 -0.45 -6.68 -10.82
CA LYS A 86 0.85 -6.25 -10.31
C LYS A 86 1.15 -6.87 -8.94
N TRP A 87 0.17 -6.91 -8.05
CA TRP A 87 0.31 -7.56 -6.75
C TRP A 87 0.53 -9.07 -6.87
N GLU A 88 -0.19 -9.72 -7.77
CA GLU A 88 -0.02 -11.15 -8.04
C GLU A 88 1.38 -11.47 -8.55
N ASN A 89 1.87 -10.74 -9.55
CA ASN A 89 3.23 -10.93 -10.08
C ASN A 89 4.29 -10.74 -8.99
N PHE A 90 4.14 -9.68 -8.19
CA PHE A 90 5.07 -9.37 -7.11
C PHE A 90 5.08 -10.46 -6.01
N SER A 91 3.91 -10.85 -5.52
CA SER A 91 3.78 -11.85 -4.44
C SER A 91 4.26 -13.25 -4.87
N ARG A 92 4.09 -13.63 -6.15
CA ARG A 92 4.65 -14.88 -6.70
C ARG A 92 6.18 -14.85 -6.77
N ALA A 93 6.77 -13.76 -7.27
CA ALA A 93 8.22 -13.61 -7.33
C ALA A 93 8.84 -13.64 -5.93
N TRP A 94 8.21 -12.96 -4.96
CA TRP A 94 8.63 -12.97 -3.57
C TRP A 94 8.62 -14.37 -2.95
N LYS A 95 7.54 -15.14 -3.16
CA LYS A 95 7.44 -16.53 -2.67
C LYS A 95 8.54 -17.42 -3.26
N ASN A 96 8.84 -17.26 -4.55
CA ASN A 96 9.93 -18.01 -5.18
C ASN A 96 11.28 -17.64 -4.57
N ASN A 97 11.54 -16.34 -4.34
CA ASN A 97 12.78 -15.88 -3.72
C ASN A 97 12.94 -16.40 -2.28
N ILE A 98 11.86 -16.45 -1.49
CA ILE A 98 11.90 -17.07 -0.15
C ILE A 98 12.24 -18.56 -0.23
N ASN A 99 11.65 -19.28 -1.18
CA ASN A 99 11.91 -20.71 -1.36
C ASN A 99 13.34 -21.01 -1.81
N PHE A 100 13.99 -20.10 -2.54
CA PHE A 100 15.41 -20.21 -2.92
C PHE A 100 16.37 -19.93 -1.75
N MET A 101 15.92 -19.23 -0.71
CA MET A 101 16.74 -18.87 0.46
C MET A 101 16.64 -19.86 1.63
N ASN A 102 15.86 -20.95 1.47
CA ASN A 102 15.76 -22.08 2.42
C ASN A 102 16.43 -23.32 1.82
#